data_AF-A0A640WEN8-F1
#
_entry.id   AF-A0A640WEN8-F1
#
_cell.length_a   1.000
_cell.length_b   1.000
_cell.length_c   1.000
_cell.angle_alpha   90.00
_cell.angle_beta   90.00
_cell.angle_gamma   90.00
#
_symmetry.space_group_name_H-M   'P 1'
#
loop_
_entity.id
_entity.type
_entity.pdbx_description
1 polymer ?
#
loop_
_entity_poly.entity_id
_entity_poly.type
_entity_poly.pdbx_seq_one_letter_code
_entity_poly.pdbx_strand_id
1 'polypeptide(L)' 'MPIQVREARETDIGEIFAIRTSVAENHASLDQLAEMGIGPETIAAMLAKGPYLWVEEIDRIPVGFSIVCEDTACC' A
#
# COMPACT_ATOMS: atom_id res chain seq x y z
N MET A 1 -5.95 13.38 -18.46
CA MET A 1 -5.71 12.58 -17.24
C MET A 1 -5.13 11.24 -17.65
N PRO A 2 -3.80 11.15 -17.84
CA PRO A 2 -3.12 9.86 -17.89
C PRO A 2 -3.38 9.09 -16.58
N ILE A 3 -3.81 7.84 -16.74
CA ILE A 3 -3.92 6.85 -15.67
C ILE A 3 -2.78 5.87 -15.88
N GLN A 4 -1.99 5.62 -14.84
CA GLN A 4 -0.88 4.67 -14.89
C GLN A 4 -0.91 3.76 -13.67
N VAL A 5 -0.75 2.46 -13.90
CA VAL A 5 -0.40 1.51 -12.85
C VAL A 5 1.08 1.21 -12.96
N ARG A 6 1.79 1.26 -11.83
CA ARG A 6 3.22 0.97 -11.75
C ARG A 6 3.55 0.20 -10.47
N GLU A 7 4.70 -0.46 -10.46
CA GLU A 7 5.24 -1.00 -9.22
C GLU A 7 5.45 0.12 -8.20
N ALA A 8 5.09 -0.19 -6.96
CA ALA A 8 5.28 0.69 -5.83
C ALA A 8 6.76 0.83 -5.48
N ARG A 9 7.11 1.98 -4.91
CA ARG A 9 8.45 2.34 -4.48
C ARG A 9 8.39 2.65 -2.98
N GLU A 10 9.54 2.62 -2.31
CA GLU A 10 9.60 2.98 -0.88
C GLU A 10 9.05 4.39 -0.60
N THR A 11 9.19 5.31 -1.56
CA THR A 11 8.63 6.67 -1.46
C THR A 11 7.10 6.71 -1.42
N ASP A 12 6.43 5.65 -1.87
CA ASP A 12 4.96 5.57 -1.92
C ASP A 12 4.36 5.07 -0.60
N ILE A 13 5.16 4.58 0.34
CA ILE A 13 4.68 3.97 1.60
C ILE A 13 3.78 4.95 2.36
N GLY A 14 4.18 6.23 2.46
CA GLY A 14 3.37 7.25 3.12
C GLY A 14 1.99 7.43 2.47
N GLU A 15 1.95 7.49 1.14
CA GLU A 15 0.71 7.66 0.37
C GLU A 15 -0.19 6.42 0.47
N ILE A 16 0.38 5.20 0.50
CA ILE A 16 -0.37 3.95 0.70
C ILE A 16 -1.14 3.98 2.03
N PHE A 17 -0.49 4.41 3.12
CA PHE A 17 -1.15 4.53 4.42
C PHE A 17 -2.17 5.67 4.45
N ALA A 18 -1.89 6.80 3.79
CA ALA A 18 -2.86 7.89 3.66
C ALA A 18 -4.12 7.42 2.91
N ILE A 19 -3.96 6.70 1.79
CA ILE A 19 -5.07 6.13 1.02
C ILE A 19 -5.85 5.12 1.88
N ARG A 20 -5.17 4.17 2.54
CA ARG A 20 -5.82 3.12 3.34
C ARG A 20 -6.59 3.65 4.55
N THR A 21 -6.14 4.76 5.13
CA THR A 21 -6.84 5.41 6.24
C THR A 21 -7.93 6.38 5.78
N SER A 22 -7.91 6.83 4.53
CA SER A 22 -8.93 7.75 3.99
C SER A 22 -10.24 7.08 3.58
N VAL A 23 -10.26 5.76 3.37
CA VAL A 23 -11.47 5.03 2.96
C VAL A 23 -12.45 4.88 4.12
N ALA A 24 -13.72 5.21 3.87
CA ALA A 24 -14.78 5.20 4.89
C ALA A 24 -15.39 3.81 5.14
N GLU A 25 -15.41 2.95 4.11
CA GLU A 25 -16.10 1.65 4.16
C GLU A 25 -15.25 0.53 4.79
N ASN A 26 -13.93 0.66 4.76
CA ASN A 26 -12.97 -0.28 5.33
C ASN A 26 -11.87 0.47 6.12
N HIS A 27 -12.33 1.36 7.00
CA HIS A 27 -11.45 2.21 7.78
C HIS A 27 -10.73 1.37 8.85
N ALA A 28 -9.45 1.09 8.61
CA ALA A 28 -8.54 0.59 9.63
C ALA A 28 -7.61 1.73 10.03
N SER A 29 -7.61 2.09 11.32
CA SER A 29 -6.68 3.08 11.87
C SER A 29 -5.23 2.60 11.74
N LEU A 30 -4.27 3.52 11.68
CA LEU A 30 -2.84 3.18 11.69
C LEU A 30 -2.47 2.25 12.86
N ASP A 31 -3.04 2.50 14.05
CA ASP A 31 -2.80 1.68 15.23
C ASP A 31 -3.33 0.24 15.05
N GLN A 32 -4.48 0.07 14.39
CA GLN A 32 -5.04 -1.26 14.10
C GLN A 32 -4.19 -2.01 13.07
N LEU A 33 -3.66 -1.30 12.07
CA LEU A 33 -2.73 -1.88 11.10
C LEU A 33 -1.41 -2.29 11.79
N ALA A 34 -0.91 -1.47 12.71
CA ALA A 34 0.27 -1.79 13.50
C ALA A 34 0.06 -3.01 14.42
N GLU A 35 -1.11 -3.12 15.07
CA GLU A 35 -1.48 -4.30 15.87
C GLU A 35 -1.53 -5.60 15.04
N MET A 36 -1.87 -5.47 13.74
CA MET A 36 -1.84 -6.58 12.78
C MET A 36 -0.44 -6.84 12.18
N GLY A 37 0.58 -6.05 12.56
CA GLY A 37 1.94 -6.14 12.01
C GLY A 37 2.09 -5.54 10.60
N ILE A 38 1.12 -4.75 10.15
CA ILE A 38 1.10 -4.07 8.85
C ILE A 38 1.64 -2.64 9.02
N GLY A 39 2.95 -2.56 9.27
CA GLY A 39 3.68 -1.29 9.41
C GLY A 39 4.45 -0.90 8.14
N PRO A 40 5.00 0.33 8.09
CA PRO A 40 5.90 0.78 7.03
C PRO A 40 7.05 -0.19 6.74
N GLU A 41 7.62 -0.79 7.78
CA GLU A 41 8.69 -1.79 7.69
C GLU A 41 8.24 -3.07 6.99
N THR A 42 6.99 -3.51 7.21
CA THR A 42 6.43 -4.70 6.55
C THR A 42 6.24 -4.42 5.06
N ILE A 43 5.72 -3.25 4.70
CA ILE A 43 5.56 -2.84 3.30
C ILE A 43 6.93 -2.71 2.61
N ALA A 44 7.93 -2.11 3.27
CA ALA A 44 9.29 -2.05 2.74
C ALA A 44 9.89 -3.45 2.52
N ALA A 45 9.67 -4.38 3.46
CA ALA A 45 10.11 -5.76 3.32
C ALA A 45 9.39 -6.49 2.17
N MET A 46 8.11 -6.19 1.90
CA MET A 46 7.38 -6.74 0.75
C MET A 46 7.93 -6.21 -0.58
N LEU A 47 8.18 -4.91 -0.67
CA LEU A 47 8.79 -4.28 -1.84
C LEU A 47 10.16 -4.88 -2.18
N ALA A 48 10.96 -5.21 -1.16
CA ALA A 48 12.27 -5.84 -1.34
C ALA A 48 12.19 -7.29 -1.85
N LYS A 49 11.08 -8.00 -1.65
CA LYS A 49 10.92 -9.41 -2.04
C LYS A 49 10.52 -9.59 -3.50
N GLY A 50 9.96 -8.57 -4.16
CA GLY A 50 9.53 -8.66 -5.55
C GLY A 50 8.32 -7.78 -5.87
N PRO A 51 7.76 -7.89 -7.08
CA PRO A 51 6.62 -7.11 -7.50
C PRO A 51 5.35 -7.65 -6.85
N TYR A 52 5.12 -7.28 -5.59
CA TYR A 52 3.93 -7.65 -4.82
C TYR A 52 2.97 -6.46 -4.61
N LEU A 53 3.38 -5.25 -4.99
CA LEU A 53 2.67 -4.02 -4.69
C LEU A 53 2.67 -3.08 -5.88
N TRP A 54 1.48 -2.61 -6.24
CA TRP A 54 1.27 -1.66 -7.33
C TRP A 54 0.50 -0.45 -6.84
N VAL A 55 0.84 0.70 -7.41
CA VAL A 55 0.16 1.98 -7.19
C VAL A 55 -0.48 2.41 -8.51
N GLU A 56 -1.73 2.86 -8.41
CA GLU A 56 -2.41 3.60 -9.47
C GLU A 56 -2.20 5.10 -9.25
N GLU A 57 -1.79 5.80 -10.30
CA GLU A 57 -1.62 7.24 -10.31
C GLU A 57 -2.50 7.91 -11.37
N ILE A 58 -3.11 9.03 -10.99
CA ILE A 58 -3.76 9.98 -11.91
C ILE A 58 -2.95 11.27 -11.87
N ASP A 59 -2.46 11.72 -13.03
CA ASP A 59 -1.62 12.93 -13.13
C ASP A 59 -0.38 12.90 -12.20
N ARG A 60 0.18 11.69 -11.97
CA ARG A 60 1.32 11.39 -11.05
C ARG A 60 1.01 11.51 -9.56
N ILE A 61 -0.26 11.53 -9.19
CA ILE A 61 -0.72 11.49 -7.80
C ILE A 61 -1.22 10.07 -7.51
N PRO A 62 -0.66 9.37 -6.51
CA PRO A 62 -1.19 8.09 -6.05
C PRO A 62 -2.64 8.23 -5.59
N VAL A 63 -3.53 7.40 -6.13
CA VAL A 63 -4.96 7.40 -5.79
C VAL A 63 -5.46 6.04 -5.32
N GLY A 64 -4.70 4.98 -5.56
CA GLY A 64 -5.04 3.62 -5.15
C GLY A 64 -3.82 2.71 -5.15
N PHE A 65 -3.94 1.55 -4.51
CA PHE A 65 -2.91 0.53 -4.52
C PHE A 65 -3.53 -0.88 -4.48
N SER A 66 -2.77 -1.87 -4.95
CA SER A 66 -3.14 -3.29 -4.87
C SER A 66 -1.94 -4.11 -4.43
N ILE A 67 -2.18 -5.07 -3.53
CA ILE A 67 -1.15 -5.94 -2.95
C ILE A 67 -1.49 -7.39 -3.29
N VAL A 68 -0.49 -8.15 -3.74
CA VAL A 68 -0.56 -9.61 -3.83
C VAL A 68 0.18 -10.19 -2.63
N CYS A 69 -0.52 -10.95 -1.81
CA CYS A 69 0.05 -11.64 -0.66
C CYS A 69 -0.09 -13.15 -0.89
N GLU A 70 0.99 -13.91 -0.67
CA GLU A 70 0.86 -15.35 -0.47
C GLU A 70 0.07 -15.61 0.81
N ASP A 71 -0.72 -16.69 0.86
CA ASP A 71 -1.70 -17.08 1.90
C ASP A 71 -1.17 -17.08 3.36
N THR A 72 0.14 -16.86 3.58
CA THR A 72 0.82 -16.81 4.87
C THR A 72 1.61 -15.52 5.15
N ALA A 73 1.69 -14.58 4.19
CA ALA A 73 2.27 -13.26 4.43
C ALA A 73 1.20 -12.37 5.08
N CYS A 74 1.47 -11.87 6.29
CA CYS A 74 0.57 -10.99 7.04
C CYS A 74 0.12 -9.79 6.18
N CYS A 75 -1.12 -9.91 5.71
CA CYS A 75 -1.97 -8.91 5.11
C CYS A 75 -3.33 -9.07 5.80
#